data_AF-A0A968MSV8-F1
#
_entry.id   AF-A0A968MSV8-F1
#
_cell.length_a   1.000
_cell.length_b   1.000
_cell.length_c   1.000
_cell.angle_alpha   90.00
_cell.angle_beta   90.00
_cell.angle_gamma   90.00
#
_symmetry.space_group_name_H-M   'P 1'
#
loop_
_entity.id
_entity.type
_entity.pdbx_description
1 polymer ?
#
loop_
_entity_poly.entity_id
_entity_poly.type
_entity_poly.pdbx_seq_one_letter_code
_entity_poly.pdbx_strand_id
1 'polypeptide(L)'
;MKSVLTILLFLLVMSSEAQQVFRSLDEVQQFAAIHNTEILNAARKTLVAGNDLSAARGTLLPQINGSAAFQDNLRLSTTLIPAEIFGGPAGTYSEVQFGQKYNYNAFLTGSLDIVNVGSWFRIRSSKIEEQIAQASELQVKQLISEQIAAAYYMTLLSAEACHLAQLSKQTSDSLLQSVTENARTAWWTKLP
;
A
#
# COMPACT_ATOMS: atom_id res chain seq x y z
N MET A 1 -9.66 41.50 12.42
CA MET A 1 -9.94 40.06 12.19
C MET A 1 -9.16 39.49 11.00
N LYS A 2 -9.19 40.12 9.82
CA LYS A 2 -8.43 39.69 8.63
C LYS A 2 -6.90 39.63 8.86
N SER A 3 -6.36 40.63 9.56
CA SER A 3 -4.94 40.77 9.92
C SER A 3 -4.47 39.74 10.95
N VAL A 4 -5.34 39.27 11.84
CA VAL A 4 -5.01 38.22 12.82
C VAL A 4 -4.96 36.86 12.12
N LEU A 5 -5.85 36.63 11.15
CA LEU A 5 -5.89 35.39 10.36
C LEU A 5 -4.66 35.24 9.43
N THR A 6 -4.16 36.34 8.85
CA THR A 6 -2.91 36.31 8.07
C THR A 6 -1.67 36.08 8.93
N ILE A 7 -1.61 36.63 10.15
CA ILE A 7 -0.49 36.37 11.08
C ILE A 7 -0.50 34.91 11.53
N LEU A 8 -1.68 34.33 11.81
CA LEU A 8 -1.83 32.92 12.18
C LEU A 8 -1.40 31.97 11.04
N LEU A 9 -1.75 32.31 9.80
CA LEU A 9 -1.35 31.55 8.61
C LEU A 9 0.17 31.62 8.37
N PHE A 10 0.80 32.76 8.65
CA PHE A 10 2.25 32.93 8.51
C PHE A 10 3.05 32.19 9.59
N LEU A 11 2.54 32.12 10.83
CA LEU A 11 3.16 31.32 11.89
C LEU A 11 3.13 29.81 11.60
N LEU A 12 2.15 29.31 10.84
CA LEU A 12 2.07 27.90 10.47
C LEU A 12 3.13 27.46 9.45
N VAL A 13 3.70 28.42 8.69
CA VAL A 13 4.69 28.15 7.61
C VAL A 13 6.13 28.13 8.15
N MET A 14 6.38 28.76 9.30
CA MET A 14 7.74 28.90 9.87
C MET A 14 8.28 27.63 10.56
N SER A 15 7.51 26.54 10.59
CA SER A 15 7.88 25.29 11.28
C SER A 15 8.32 24.17 10.33
N SER A 16 8.90 24.50 9.18
CA SER A 16 9.42 23.50 8.23
C SER A 16 10.93 23.30 8.42
N GLU A 17 11.30 22.27 9.18
CA GLU A 17 12.63 21.65 9.13
C GLU A 17 12.73 20.85 7.83
N ALA A 18 13.09 21.51 6.72
CA ALA A 18 13.05 20.91 5.38
C ALA A 18 14.23 19.99 5.05
N GLN A 19 15.29 19.98 5.87
CA GLN A 19 16.55 19.34 5.50
C GLN A 19 17.03 18.37 6.59
N GLN A 20 16.76 17.08 6.39
CA GLN A 20 17.37 16.03 7.21
C GLN A 20 18.80 15.82 6.77
N VAL A 21 19.74 16.06 7.69
CA VAL A 21 21.16 15.82 7.49
C VAL A 21 21.52 14.53 8.21
N PHE A 22 21.89 13.51 7.44
CA PHE A 22 22.37 12.24 7.98
C PHE A 22 23.88 12.32 8.22
N ARG A 23 24.35 11.84 9.38
CA ARG A 23 25.76 11.87 9.78
C ARG A 23 26.43 10.50 9.69
N SER A 24 25.65 9.42 9.55
CA SER A 24 26.15 8.06 9.44
C SER A 24 25.32 7.24 8.46
N LEU A 25 25.91 6.17 7.93
CA LEU A 25 25.21 5.20 7.08
C LEU A 25 24.04 4.54 7.84
N ASP A 26 24.22 4.24 9.12
CA ASP A 26 23.19 3.63 9.96
C ASP A 26 21.95 4.52 10.11
N GLU A 27 22.13 5.84 10.26
CA GLU A 27 21.01 6.79 10.29
C GLU A 27 20.20 6.76 8.99
N VAL A 28 20.88 6.71 7.84
CA VAL A 28 20.21 6.61 6.53
C VAL A 28 19.45 5.30 6.39
N GLN A 29 20.05 4.18 6.85
CA GLN A 29 19.40 2.87 6.79
C GLN A 29 18.17 2.80 7.70
N GLN A 30 18.24 3.32 8.93
CA GLN A 30 17.09 3.38 9.84
C GLN A 30 15.98 4.26 9.29
N PHE A 31 16.33 5.42 8.73
CA PHE A 31 15.38 6.30 8.07
C PHE A 31 14.69 5.59 6.89
N ALA A 32 15.47 4.92 6.04
CA ALA A 32 14.93 4.16 4.92
C ALA A 32 14.06 2.98 5.37
N ALA A 33 14.40 2.27 6.44
CA ALA A 33 13.59 1.16 6.94
C ALA A 33 12.14 1.57 7.30
N ILE A 34 11.94 2.83 7.72
CA ILE A 34 10.63 3.36 8.13
C ILE A 34 9.92 4.07 6.98
N HIS A 35 10.66 4.73 6.09
CA HIS A 35 10.08 5.62 5.07
C HIS A 35 10.14 5.07 3.64
N ASN A 36 10.96 4.07 3.36
CA ASN A 36 11.10 3.51 2.02
C ASN A 36 9.83 2.73 1.64
N THR A 37 9.20 3.16 0.54
CA THR A 37 7.94 2.59 0.05
C THR A 37 8.08 1.14 -0.40
N GLU A 38 9.23 0.74 -0.95
CA GLU A 38 9.46 -0.64 -1.38
C GLU A 38 9.54 -1.60 -0.19
N ILE A 39 10.27 -1.21 0.87
CA ILE A 39 10.33 -1.97 2.13
C ILE A 39 8.94 -2.08 2.76
N LEU A 40 8.21 -0.96 2.86
CA LEU A 40 6.85 -0.96 3.41
C LEU A 40 5.88 -1.81 2.57
N ASN A 41 5.99 -1.75 1.25
CA ASN A 41 5.18 -2.55 0.35
C ASN A 41 5.49 -4.04 0.48
N ALA A 42 6.77 -4.40 0.62
CA ALA A 42 7.18 -5.79 0.85
C ALA A 42 6.64 -6.32 2.19
N ALA A 43 6.75 -5.56 3.27
CA ALA A 43 6.16 -5.91 4.57
C ALA A 43 4.64 -6.07 4.51
N ARG A 44 3.94 -5.19 3.75
CA ARG A 44 2.50 -5.33 3.51
C ARG A 44 2.14 -6.60 2.74
N LYS A 45 2.95 -7.00 1.75
CA LYS A 45 2.76 -8.27 1.03
C LYS A 45 2.89 -9.47 1.95
N THR A 46 3.86 -9.46 2.87
CA THR A 46 3.99 -10.49 3.92
C THR A 46 2.73 -10.57 4.79
N LEU A 47 2.20 -9.42 5.21
CA LEU A 47 0.97 -9.37 6.01
C LEU A 47 -0.24 -9.92 5.23
N VAL A 48 -0.37 -9.56 3.95
CA VAL A 48 -1.43 -10.10 3.08
C VAL A 48 -1.33 -11.61 2.96
N ALA A 49 -0.13 -12.15 2.71
CA ALA A 49 0.08 -13.60 2.61
C ALA A 49 -0.26 -14.34 3.92
N GLY A 50 0.06 -13.75 5.08
CA GLY A 50 -0.36 -14.29 6.39
C GLY A 50 -1.88 -14.26 6.61
N ASN A 51 -2.55 -13.21 6.12
CA ASN A 51 -4.02 -13.13 6.13
C ASN A 51 -4.65 -14.15 5.18
N ASP A 52 -4.06 -14.38 4.02
CA ASP A 52 -4.53 -15.39 3.06
C ASP A 52 -4.42 -16.80 3.65
N LEU A 53 -3.32 -17.10 4.37
CA LEU A 53 -3.19 -18.34 5.13
C LEU A 53 -4.27 -18.46 6.22
N SER A 54 -4.58 -17.36 6.91
CA SER A 54 -5.63 -17.34 7.93
C SER A 54 -7.02 -17.53 7.33
N ALA A 55 -7.30 -16.91 6.18
CA ALA A 55 -8.52 -17.11 5.41
C ALA A 55 -8.65 -18.55 4.90
N ALA A 56 -7.56 -19.15 4.40
CA ALA A 56 -7.52 -20.54 3.98
C ALA A 56 -7.84 -21.49 5.14
N ARG A 57 -7.32 -21.23 6.36
CA ARG A 57 -7.68 -21.98 7.57
C ARG A 57 -9.15 -21.76 7.96
N GLY A 58 -9.68 -20.55 7.76
CA GLY A 58 -11.07 -20.21 8.00
C GLY A 58 -12.06 -21.04 7.18
N THR A 59 -11.65 -21.57 6.02
CA THR A 59 -12.49 -22.48 5.21
C THR A 59 -12.82 -23.80 5.89
N LEU A 60 -12.05 -24.20 6.91
CA LEU A 60 -12.32 -25.39 7.72
C LEU A 60 -13.28 -25.12 8.89
N LEU A 61 -13.61 -23.85 9.13
CA LEU A 61 -14.52 -23.46 10.20
C LEU A 61 -15.97 -23.52 9.71
N PRO A 62 -16.92 -23.84 10.61
CA PRO A 62 -18.34 -23.82 10.27
C PRO A 62 -18.76 -22.41 9.82
N GLN A 63 -19.40 -22.34 8.67
CA GLN A 63 -19.94 -21.10 8.13
C GLN A 63 -21.41 -20.98 8.51
N ILE A 64 -21.82 -19.83 9.03
CA ILE A 64 -23.22 -19.54 9.38
C ILE A 64 -23.68 -18.41 8.48
N ASN A 65 -24.70 -18.67 7.67
CA ASN A 65 -25.28 -17.72 6.73
C ASN A 65 -26.71 -17.41 7.16
N GLY A 66 -27.03 -16.13 7.29
CA GLY A 66 -28.39 -15.65 7.49
C GLY A 66 -28.93 -15.06 6.20
N SER A 67 -30.21 -15.28 5.92
CA SER A 67 -30.88 -14.66 4.77
C SER A 67 -32.29 -14.28 5.13
N ALA A 68 -32.69 -13.09 4.68
CA ALA A 68 -34.04 -12.57 4.81
C ALA A 68 -34.51 -12.10 3.43
N ALA A 69 -35.70 -12.53 3.03
CA ALA A 69 -36.30 -12.21 1.75
C ALA A 69 -37.74 -11.73 1.97
N PHE A 70 -38.09 -10.66 1.28
CA PHE A 70 -39.45 -10.15 1.17
C PHE A 70 -39.86 -10.17 -0.29
N GLN A 71 -41.01 -10.77 -0.57
CA GLN A 71 -41.55 -10.88 -1.91
C GLN A 71 -42.99 -10.32 -1.93
N ASP A 72 -43.24 -9.37 -2.83
CA ASP A 72 -44.59 -8.92 -3.20
C ASP A 72 -45.01 -9.59 -4.51
N ASN A 73 -46.04 -10.42 -4.44
CA ASN A 73 -46.64 -11.10 -5.57
C ASN A 73 -47.68 -10.17 -6.21
N LEU A 74 -47.25 -9.37 -7.18
CA LEU A 74 -48.10 -8.39 -7.89
C LEU A 74 -49.35 -9.01 -8.53
N ARG A 75 -49.29 -10.29 -8.92
CA ARG A 75 -50.43 -11.08 -9.40
C ARG A 75 -50.35 -12.48 -8.82
N LEU A 76 -51.41 -12.92 -8.17
CA LEU A 76 -51.56 -14.29 -7.68
C LEU A 76 -52.02 -15.20 -8.82
N SER A 77 -51.55 -16.45 -8.84
CA SER A 77 -52.03 -17.44 -9.81
C SER A 77 -53.51 -17.71 -9.59
N THR A 78 -54.32 -17.53 -10.64
CA THR A 78 -55.74 -17.88 -10.68
C THR A 78 -55.88 -19.35 -11.08
N THR A 79 -56.62 -20.12 -10.30
CA THR A 79 -57.00 -21.50 -10.65
C THR A 79 -58.51 -21.55 -10.83
N LEU A 80 -58.94 -22.18 -11.92
CA LEU A 80 -60.37 -22.39 -12.21
C LEU A 80 -60.83 -23.65 -11.51
N ILE A 81 -61.79 -23.52 -10.59
CA ILE A 81 -62.42 -24.66 -9.90
C ILE A 81 -63.88 -24.76 -10.35
N PRO A 82 -64.40 -25.98 -10.65
CA PRO A 82 -65.83 -26.16 -10.94
C PRO A 82 -66.69 -25.58 -9.80
N ALA A 83 -67.57 -24.64 -10.15
CA ALA A 83 -68.42 -23.95 -9.19
C ALA A 83 -69.42 -24.89 -8.49
N GLU A 84 -69.64 -26.09 -9.05
CA GLU A 84 -70.42 -27.18 -8.46
C GLU A 84 -69.96 -27.51 -7.02
N ILE A 85 -68.67 -27.38 -6.72
CA ILE A 85 -68.09 -27.67 -5.40
C ILE A 85 -68.55 -26.63 -4.34
N PHE A 86 -68.91 -25.43 -4.77
CA PHE A 86 -69.38 -24.34 -3.90
C PHE A 86 -70.90 -24.09 -4.04
N GLY A 87 -71.64 -25.01 -4.69
CA GLY A 87 -73.10 -24.92 -4.87
C GLY A 87 -73.56 -24.10 -6.09
N GLY A 88 -72.68 -23.85 -7.06
CA GLY A 88 -72.98 -23.15 -8.31
C GLY A 88 -73.57 -24.04 -9.43
N PRO A 89 -74.10 -23.44 -10.51
CA PRO A 89 -74.68 -24.17 -11.63
C PRO A 89 -73.66 -25.03 -12.38
N ALA A 90 -74.09 -26.23 -12.80
CA ALA A 90 -73.24 -27.22 -13.46
C ALA A 90 -72.61 -26.67 -14.75
N GLY A 91 -71.31 -26.90 -14.94
CA GLY A 91 -70.54 -26.39 -16.08
C GLY A 91 -70.04 -24.94 -15.97
N THR A 92 -70.18 -24.28 -14.83
CA THR A 92 -69.53 -22.97 -14.57
C THR A 92 -68.25 -23.13 -13.76
N TYR A 93 -67.21 -22.37 -14.11
CA TYR A 93 -65.93 -22.35 -13.39
C TYR A 93 -65.83 -21.05 -12.58
N SER A 94 -65.45 -21.17 -11.32
CA SER A 94 -65.15 -20.03 -10.45
C SER A 94 -63.63 -19.80 -10.42
N GLU A 95 -63.20 -18.56 -10.64
CA GLU A 95 -61.81 -18.16 -10.51
C GLU A 95 -61.45 -17.99 -9.03
N VAL A 96 -60.57 -18.85 -8.52
CA VAL A 96 -60.05 -18.75 -7.16
C VAL A 96 -58.56 -18.48 -7.22
N GLN A 97 -58.13 -17.40 -6.56
CA GLN A 97 -56.71 -17.08 -6.41
C GLN A 97 -56.19 -17.77 -5.16
N PHE A 98 -55.18 -18.62 -5.32
CA PHE A 98 -54.55 -19.31 -4.20
C PHE A 98 -53.18 -18.70 -3.91
N GLY A 99 -52.95 -18.33 -2.65
CA GLY A 99 -51.66 -17.83 -2.17
C GLY A 99 -51.76 -16.54 -1.36
N GLN A 100 -50.59 -16.01 -0.97
CA GLN A 100 -50.47 -14.77 -0.21
C GLN A 100 -49.75 -13.71 -1.04
N LYS A 101 -50.28 -12.48 -1.06
CA LYS A 101 -49.68 -11.35 -1.80
C LYS A 101 -48.28 -11.01 -1.26
N TYR A 102 -48.13 -10.99 0.05
CA TYR A 102 -46.86 -10.71 0.71
C TYR A 102 -46.27 -11.98 1.28
N ASN A 103 -45.00 -12.23 1.00
CA ASN A 103 -44.28 -13.37 1.52
C ASN A 103 -42.98 -12.91 2.19
N TYR A 104 -42.80 -13.32 3.45
CA TYR A 104 -41.63 -12.99 4.26
C TYR A 104 -40.94 -14.30 4.62
N ASN A 105 -39.67 -14.44 4.26
CA ASN A 105 -38.85 -15.59 4.63
C ASN A 105 -37.62 -15.10 5.35
N ALA A 106 -37.31 -15.71 6.50
CA ALA A 106 -36.05 -15.53 7.18
C ALA A 106 -35.53 -16.91 7.58
N PHE A 107 -34.29 -17.22 7.21
CA PHE A 107 -33.66 -18.49 7.54
C PHE A 107 -32.19 -18.31 7.91
N LEU A 108 -31.72 -19.23 8.75
CA LEU A 108 -30.35 -19.35 9.19
C LEU A 108 -29.83 -20.72 8.77
N THR A 109 -28.70 -20.75 8.07
CA THR A 109 -28.10 -21.98 7.54
C THR A 109 -26.67 -22.09 8.04
N GLY A 110 -26.38 -23.15 8.79
CA GLY A 110 -25.01 -23.53 9.16
C GLY A 110 -24.49 -24.62 8.23
N SER A 111 -23.24 -24.52 7.77
CA SER A 111 -22.60 -25.53 6.93
C SER A 111 -21.15 -25.75 7.38
N LEU A 112 -20.76 -27.02 7.50
CA LEU A 112 -19.40 -27.44 7.85
C LEU A 112 -18.95 -28.55 6.91
N ASP A 113 -17.89 -28.30 6.16
CA ASP A 113 -17.26 -29.31 5.33
C ASP A 113 -16.38 -30.21 6.20
N ILE A 114 -16.78 -31.47 6.38
CA ILE A 114 -16.05 -32.43 7.24
C ILE A 114 -14.71 -32.85 6.61
N VAL A 115 -14.66 -33.03 5.29
CA VAL A 115 -13.45 -33.39 4.54
C VAL A 115 -13.41 -32.62 3.23
N ASN A 116 -12.43 -31.73 3.08
CA ASN A 116 -12.19 -30.98 1.84
C ASN A 116 -10.70 -31.01 1.48
N VAL A 117 -10.34 -31.88 0.53
CA VAL A 117 -8.95 -32.04 0.04
C VAL A 117 -8.44 -30.75 -0.61
N GLY A 118 -9.32 -30.00 -1.27
CA GLY A 118 -8.99 -28.71 -1.87
C GLY A 118 -8.59 -27.67 -0.83
N SER A 119 -9.28 -27.61 0.31
CA SER A 119 -8.95 -26.70 1.41
C SER A 119 -7.59 -27.01 2.04
N TRP A 120 -7.26 -28.30 2.20
CA TRP A 120 -5.95 -28.71 2.73
C TRP A 120 -4.81 -28.31 1.80
N PHE A 121 -4.98 -28.53 0.49
CA PHE A 121 -4.03 -28.07 -0.51
C PHE A 121 -3.89 -26.55 -0.47
N ARG A 122 -5.00 -25.80 -0.40
CA ARG A 122 -4.99 -24.34 -0.31
C ARG A 122 -4.21 -23.84 0.91
N ILE A 123 -4.42 -24.42 2.09
CA ILE A 123 -3.67 -24.08 3.31
C ILE A 123 -2.17 -24.33 3.12
N ARG A 124 -1.80 -25.46 2.49
CA ARG A 124 -0.40 -25.80 2.20
C ARG A 124 0.22 -24.77 1.24
N SER A 125 -0.48 -24.43 0.16
CA SER A 125 -0.02 -23.45 -0.82
C SER A 125 0.12 -22.06 -0.22
N SER A 126 -0.89 -21.57 0.52
CA SER A 126 -0.82 -20.26 1.18
C SER A 126 0.28 -20.18 2.23
N LYS A 127 0.62 -21.30 2.90
CA LYS A 127 1.79 -21.34 3.80
C LYS A 127 3.11 -21.19 3.05
N ILE A 128 3.22 -21.79 1.87
CA ILE A 128 4.42 -21.64 1.03
C ILE A 128 4.48 -20.20 0.49
N GLU A 129 3.36 -19.63 0.08
CA GLU A 129 3.27 -18.23 -0.37
C GLU A 129 3.67 -17.24 0.74
N GLU A 130 3.25 -17.49 1.99
CA GLU A 130 3.71 -16.71 3.14
C GLU A 130 5.24 -16.76 3.29
N GLN A 131 5.83 -17.95 3.18
CA GLN A 131 7.29 -18.11 3.26
C GLN A 131 8.01 -17.40 2.10
N ILE A 132 7.46 -17.47 0.89
CA ILE A 132 7.98 -16.76 -0.28
C ILE A 132 7.89 -15.24 -0.06
N ALA A 133 6.79 -14.74 0.47
CA ALA A 133 6.61 -13.33 0.77
C ALA A 133 7.64 -12.83 1.82
N GLN A 134 7.86 -13.61 2.89
CA GLN A 134 8.88 -13.33 3.91
C GLN A 134 10.29 -13.30 3.30
N ALA A 135 10.63 -14.28 2.45
CA ALA A 135 11.93 -14.31 1.77
C ALA A 135 12.10 -13.13 0.82
N SER A 136 11.05 -12.77 0.07
CA SER A 136 11.05 -11.60 -0.82
C SER A 136 11.20 -10.29 -0.04
N GLU A 137 10.61 -10.17 1.14
CA GLU A 137 10.78 -9.00 2.01
C GLU A 137 12.24 -8.85 2.46
N LEU A 138 12.88 -9.95 2.87
CA LEU A 138 14.30 -9.95 3.23
C LEU A 138 15.19 -9.54 2.05
N GLN A 139 14.89 -10.09 0.86
CA GLN A 139 15.61 -9.75 -0.37
C GLN A 139 15.49 -8.24 -0.70
N VAL A 140 14.29 -7.67 -0.61
CA VAL A 140 14.07 -6.23 -0.85
C VAL A 140 14.83 -5.39 0.17
N LYS A 141 14.79 -5.74 1.46
CA LYS A 141 15.55 -5.04 2.51
C LYS A 141 17.06 -5.06 2.23
N GLN A 142 17.59 -6.21 1.81
CA GLN A 142 19.01 -6.34 1.47
C GLN A 142 19.38 -5.47 0.25
N LEU A 143 18.61 -5.56 -0.83
CA LEU A 143 18.84 -4.80 -2.06
C LEU A 143 18.79 -3.29 -1.80
N ILE A 144 17.83 -2.83 -0.99
CA ILE A 144 17.74 -1.41 -0.61
C ILE A 144 18.91 -0.99 0.28
N SER A 145 19.34 -1.85 1.21
CA SER A 145 20.54 -1.58 2.03
C SER A 145 21.81 -1.44 1.18
N GLU A 146 21.98 -2.32 0.18
CA GLU A 146 23.09 -2.26 -0.78
C GLU A 146 23.05 -0.97 -1.61
N GLN A 147 21.87 -0.58 -2.09
CA GLN A 147 21.69 0.68 -2.84
C GLN A 147 22.01 1.91 -1.98
N ILE A 148 21.56 1.93 -0.72
CA ILE A 148 21.84 3.02 0.22
C ILE A 148 23.35 3.12 0.47
N ALA A 149 24.02 1.99 0.74
CA ALA A 149 25.46 1.97 0.95
C ALA A 149 26.22 2.49 -0.27
N ALA A 150 25.86 2.01 -1.47
CA ALA A 150 26.48 2.45 -2.71
C ALA A 150 26.29 3.97 -2.95
N ALA A 151 25.07 4.47 -2.78
CA ALA A 151 24.77 5.89 -2.92
C ALA A 151 25.52 6.74 -1.88
N TYR A 152 25.56 6.30 -0.62
CA TYR A 152 26.27 6.99 0.45
C TYR A 152 27.77 7.12 0.14
N TYR A 153 28.43 6.02 -0.21
CA TYR A 153 29.86 6.06 -0.54
C TYR A 153 30.15 6.84 -1.83
N MET A 154 29.28 6.77 -2.85
CA MET A 154 29.40 7.60 -4.05
C MET A 154 29.30 9.10 -3.71
N THR A 155 28.38 9.50 -2.83
CA THR A 155 28.27 10.91 -2.41
C THR A 155 29.50 11.38 -1.62
N LEU A 156 30.02 10.55 -0.72
CA LEU A 156 31.24 10.86 0.04
C LEU A 156 32.45 11.01 -0.90
N LEU A 157 32.61 10.09 -1.85
CA LEU A 157 33.68 10.15 -2.85
C LEU A 157 33.56 11.40 -3.74
N SER A 158 32.34 11.75 -4.16
CA SER A 158 32.09 12.95 -4.95
C SER A 158 32.38 14.24 -4.18
N ALA A 159 32.04 14.28 -2.89
CA ALA A 159 32.37 15.40 -2.01
C ALA A 159 33.88 15.59 -1.88
N GLU A 160 34.64 14.51 -1.70
CA GLU A 160 36.10 14.56 -1.61
C GLU A 160 36.73 14.94 -2.95
N ALA A 161 36.23 14.42 -4.08
CA ALA A 161 36.69 14.82 -5.40
C ALA A 161 36.47 16.33 -5.66
N CYS A 162 35.34 16.88 -5.21
CA CYS A 162 35.06 18.32 -5.29
C CYS A 162 36.05 19.13 -4.43
N HIS A 163 36.33 18.66 -3.21
CA HIS A 163 37.30 19.29 -2.31
C HIS A 163 38.71 19.30 -2.92
N LEU A 164 39.18 18.19 -3.47
CA LEU A 164 40.48 18.10 -4.16
C LEU A 164 40.54 19.00 -5.40
N ALA A 165 39.45 19.08 -6.18
CA ALA A 165 39.38 19.99 -7.33
C ALA A 165 39.45 21.46 -6.91
N GLN A 166 38.82 21.83 -5.79
CA GLN A 166 38.91 23.18 -5.22
C GLN A 166 40.33 23.50 -4.75
N LEU A 167 41.01 22.56 -4.11
CA LEU A 167 42.40 22.73 -3.68
C LEU A 167 43.35 22.89 -4.89
N SER A 168 43.16 22.07 -5.93
CA SER A 168 43.91 22.18 -7.19
C SER A 168 43.70 23.54 -7.86
N LYS A 169 42.46 24.05 -7.86
CA LYS A 169 42.13 25.39 -8.34
C LYS A 169 42.85 26.48 -7.53
N GLN A 170 42.76 26.44 -6.20
CA GLN A 170 43.44 27.40 -5.32
C GLN A 170 44.95 27.41 -5.53
N THR A 171 45.56 26.24 -5.70
CA THR A 171 46.99 26.10 -5.99
C THR A 171 47.35 26.70 -7.36
N SER A 172 46.48 26.51 -8.36
CA SER A 172 46.68 27.10 -9.69
C SER A 172 46.57 28.63 -9.66
N ASP A 173 45.59 29.16 -8.92
CA ASP A 173 45.37 30.60 -8.75
C ASP A 173 46.58 31.26 -8.04
N SER A 174 47.11 30.62 -6.99
CA SER A 174 48.28 31.13 -6.26
C SER A 174 49.57 31.09 -7.08
N LEU A 175 49.80 30.01 -7.84
CA LEU A 175 50.92 29.92 -8.78
C LEU A 175 50.86 31.01 -9.86
N LEU A 176 49.67 31.23 -10.43
CA LEU A 176 49.46 32.30 -11.41
C LEU A 176 49.80 33.67 -10.80
N GLN A 177 49.34 33.93 -9.58
CA GLN A 177 49.66 35.17 -8.87
C GLN A 177 51.17 35.34 -8.64
N SER A 178 51.87 34.31 -8.16
CA SER A 178 53.33 34.34 -7.96
C SER A 178 54.11 34.56 -9.26
N VAL A 179 53.72 33.90 -10.36
CA VAL A 179 54.33 34.12 -11.69
C VAL A 179 54.09 35.54 -12.18
N THR A 180 52.88 36.07 -11.98
CA THR A 180 52.53 37.44 -12.41
C THR A 180 53.30 38.49 -11.61
N GLU A 181 53.47 38.29 -10.30
CA GLU A 181 54.25 39.16 -9.43
C GLU A 181 55.75 39.11 -9.77
N ASN A 182 56.30 37.91 -10.02
CA ASN A 182 57.68 37.74 -10.48
C ASN A 182 57.91 38.41 -11.85
N ALA A 183 56.97 38.28 -12.78
CA ALA A 183 57.05 38.96 -14.07
C ALA A 183 57.03 40.49 -13.89
N ARG A 184 56.18 41.02 -13.00
CA ARG A 184 56.11 42.45 -12.69
C ARG A 184 57.43 42.95 -12.10
N THR A 185 58.01 42.26 -11.13
CA THR A 185 59.28 42.65 -10.48
C THR A 185 60.49 42.50 -11.41
N ALA A 186 60.50 41.49 -12.28
CA ALA A 186 61.56 41.28 -13.28
C ALA A 186 61.60 42.35 -14.40
N TRP A 187 60.49 43.04 -14.67
CA TRP A 187 60.48 44.17 -15.60
C TRP A 187 61.24 45.40 -15.06
N TRP A 188 61.25 45.61 -13.73
CA TRP A 188 61.95 46.73 -13.10
C TRP A 188 63.47 46.50 -12.96
N THR A 189 63.93 45.25 -12.96
CA THR A 189 65.37 44.92 -12.90
C THR A 189 66.08 44.97 -14.25
N LYS A 190 65.36 45.21 -15.35
CA LYS A 190 65.89 45.31 -16.73
C LYS A 190 65.86 46.72 -17.33
N LEU A 191 65.48 47.75 -16.57
CA LEU A 191 65.60 49.14 -17.02
C LEU A 191 66.96 49.70 -16.57
N PRO A 192 67.81 50.18 -17.49
CA PRO A 192 69.11 50.78 -17.18
C PRO A 192 68.99 52.13 -16.46
#